data_AF-A0A4Q9V0T8-F1
#
_entry.id   AF-A0A4Q9V0T8-F1
#
_cell.length_a   1.000
_cell.length_b   1.000
_cell.length_c   1.000
_cell.angle_alpha   90.00
_cell.angle_beta   90.00
_cell.angle_gamma   90.00
#
_symmetry.space_group_name_H-M   'P 1'
#
loop_
_entity.id
_entity.type
_entity.pdbx_description
1 polymer ?
#
loop_
_entity_poly.entity_id
_entity_poly.type
_entity_poly.pdbx_seq_one_letter_code
_entity_poly.pdbx_strand_id
1 'polypeptide(L)'
;MSLRNVIKGEQPLFIKIKASIDRGKTVDTGEIGEYLIEYALEKGSVPGRYRTFCNIYVPHRGRMAEIDVIMLHEKGIFVFESKNYSGWIFGSENQTQWTTSQSSSTKHRFYNPIKQNRSHIEALASGLEIDRESFHSVIVFSERCELKKVPQNTESFTIIQRQHTVRTMKMLLESRDICFDDAQFEKVAAKLETMKKTDDVAAKHLEVVQAIQAGQVCPWCGGELVERNGRNGTFRGCSGFPKCRYTAKIK
;
A
#
# COMPACT_ATOMS: atom_id res chain seq x y z
N MET A 1 10.56 -14.73 -18.86
CA MET A 1 10.96 -15.66 -17.77
C MET A 1 9.72 -16.14 -17.03
N SER A 2 9.68 -17.42 -16.64
CA SER A 2 8.50 -18.08 -16.06
C SER A 2 8.05 -17.45 -14.73
N LEU A 3 6.75 -17.14 -14.62
CA LEU A 3 6.06 -16.59 -13.43
C LEU A 3 6.19 -17.46 -12.16
N ARG A 4 6.74 -18.67 -12.25
CA ARG A 4 6.82 -19.64 -11.14
C ARG A 4 7.87 -19.33 -10.07
N ASN A 5 8.72 -18.31 -10.27
CA ASN A 5 9.83 -17.97 -9.36
C ASN A 5 9.70 -16.62 -8.63
N VAL A 6 8.52 -16.00 -8.66
CA VAL A 6 8.25 -14.73 -7.95
C VAL A 6 7.65 -15.05 -6.57
N ILE A 7 8.26 -14.55 -5.50
CA ILE A 7 7.61 -14.53 -4.18
C ILE A 7 6.66 -13.33 -4.18
N LYS A 8 5.38 -13.60 -4.45
CA LYS A 8 4.31 -12.62 -4.28
C LYS A 8 3.92 -12.54 -2.80
N GLY A 9 3.47 -11.37 -2.35
CA GLY A 9 2.84 -11.24 -1.03
C GLY A 9 1.62 -12.16 -0.92
N GLU A 10 1.44 -12.81 0.23
CA GLU A 10 0.22 -13.59 0.50
C GLU A 10 -1.01 -12.66 0.48
N GLN A 11 -1.94 -12.91 -0.45
CA GLN A 11 -3.22 -12.21 -0.57
C GLN A 11 -4.35 -13.15 -0.16
N PRO A 12 -5.29 -12.74 0.71
CA PRO A 12 -6.48 -13.54 1.00
C PRO A 12 -7.36 -13.65 -0.25
N LEU A 13 -8.05 -14.80 -0.35
CA LEU A 13 -9.02 -15.14 -1.39
C LEU A 13 -9.91 -13.95 -1.80
N PHE A 14 -9.74 -13.57 -3.08
CA PHE A 14 -10.65 -12.84 -3.95
C PHE A 14 -11.83 -12.14 -3.28
N ILE A 15 -11.75 -10.82 -3.12
CA ILE A 15 -12.95 -10.01 -3.19
C ILE A 15 -13.06 -9.57 -4.66
N LYS A 16 -14.04 -10.13 -5.37
CA LYS A 16 -14.42 -9.59 -6.68
C LYS A 16 -15.08 -8.24 -6.44
N ILE A 17 -14.42 -7.13 -6.80
CA ILE A 17 -15.15 -5.88 -7.01
C ILE A 17 -15.98 -6.11 -8.27
N LYS A 18 -17.28 -6.37 -8.08
CA LYS A 18 -18.28 -6.31 -9.14
C LYS A 18 -18.85 -4.90 -9.14
N ALA A 19 -18.94 -4.33 -10.34
CA ALA A 19 -19.40 -2.97 -10.66
C ALA A 19 -18.40 -1.89 -10.20
N SER A 20 -17.80 -1.06 -11.05
CA SER A 20 -18.42 -0.29 -12.15
C SER A 20 -17.42 0.01 -13.29
N ILE A 21 -16.47 -0.89 -13.52
CA ILE A 21 -15.59 -0.90 -14.68
C ILE A 21 -16.15 -1.97 -15.63
N ASP A 22 -16.76 -1.55 -16.74
CA ASP A 22 -17.68 -2.35 -17.55
C ASP A 22 -17.04 -3.61 -18.21
N ARG A 23 -17.87 -4.65 -18.45
CA ARG A 23 -17.58 -5.94 -19.13
C ARG A 23 -16.92 -7.07 -18.33
N GLY A 24 -17.41 -7.37 -17.13
CA GLY A 24 -17.25 -8.71 -16.53
C GLY A 24 -15.82 -9.16 -16.21
N LYS A 25 -14.83 -8.27 -16.27
CA LYS A 25 -13.47 -8.51 -15.80
C LYS A 25 -13.38 -8.14 -14.33
N THR A 26 -13.03 -9.11 -13.50
CA THR A 26 -12.84 -8.92 -12.06
C THR A 26 -11.55 -8.15 -11.81
N VAL A 27 -11.63 -6.95 -11.23
CA VAL A 27 -10.43 -6.28 -10.70
C VAL A 27 -10.05 -6.98 -9.40
N ASP A 28 -8.82 -7.49 -9.33
CA ASP A 28 -8.29 -8.11 -8.13
C ASP A 28 -8.09 -7.04 -7.05
N THR A 29 -8.73 -7.23 -5.90
CA THR A 29 -8.61 -6.33 -4.75
C THR A 29 -7.20 -6.24 -4.18
N GLY A 30 -6.31 -7.18 -4.48
CA GLY A 30 -4.89 -7.10 -4.12
C GLY A 30 -4.19 -5.91 -4.79
N GLU A 31 -4.34 -5.77 -6.11
CA GLU A 31 -3.65 -4.77 -6.95
C GLU A 31 -4.09 -3.33 -6.63
N ILE A 32 -5.36 -3.12 -6.25
CA ILE A 32 -5.87 -1.77 -5.94
C ILE A 32 -5.19 -1.15 -4.71
N GLY A 33 -4.76 -1.98 -3.75
CA GLY A 33 -4.18 -1.48 -2.50
C GLY A 33 -2.93 -0.62 -2.71
N GLU A 34 -2.13 -0.95 -3.71
CA GLU A 34 -0.91 -0.24 -4.12
C GLU A 34 -1.26 1.12 -4.74
N TYR A 35 -2.19 1.12 -5.71
CA TYR A 35 -2.65 2.31 -6.39
C TYR A 35 -3.32 3.31 -5.45
N LEU A 36 -4.04 2.83 -4.42
CA LEU A 36 -4.63 3.71 -3.41
C LEU A 36 -3.58 4.38 -2.53
N ILE A 37 -2.47 3.69 -2.23
CA ILE A 37 -1.35 4.29 -1.49
C ILE A 37 -0.70 5.37 -2.34
N GLU A 38 -0.35 5.04 -3.59
CA GLU A 38 0.24 6.00 -4.53
C GLU A 38 -0.67 7.22 -4.73
N TYR A 39 -1.94 7.01 -5.05
CA TYR A 39 -2.93 8.07 -5.19
C TYR A 39 -3.02 8.93 -3.92
N ALA A 40 -3.02 8.32 -2.73
CA ALA A 40 -3.05 9.06 -1.48
C ALA A 40 -1.80 9.91 -1.27
N LEU A 41 -0.61 9.41 -1.61
CA LEU A 41 0.65 10.16 -1.50
C LEU A 41 0.63 11.36 -2.46
N GLU A 42 0.33 11.13 -3.74
CA GLU A 42 0.30 12.17 -4.78
C GLU A 42 -0.73 13.28 -4.49
N LYS A 43 -1.94 12.90 -4.07
CA LYS A 43 -3.03 13.87 -3.81
C LYS A 43 -3.02 14.41 -2.38
N GLY A 44 -2.28 13.78 -1.46
CA GLY A 44 -2.27 14.11 -0.04
C GLY A 44 -1.40 15.30 0.36
N SER A 45 -0.70 15.90 -0.61
CA SER A 45 0.26 16.98 -0.35
C SER A 45 1.34 16.56 0.65
N VAL A 46 2.00 15.42 0.38
CA VAL A 46 3.22 15.05 1.11
C VAL A 46 4.29 16.12 0.82
N PRO A 47 4.92 16.72 1.85
CA PRO A 47 5.92 17.78 1.68
C PRO A 47 7.22 17.22 1.11
N GLY A 48 8.06 18.09 0.55
CA GLY A 48 9.40 17.73 0.08
C GLY A 48 9.42 17.09 -1.31
N ARG A 49 10.63 16.82 -1.80
CA ARG A 49 10.86 16.16 -3.08
C ARG A 49 10.72 14.64 -2.93
N TYR A 50 9.81 14.04 -3.70
CA TYR A 50 9.66 12.58 -3.74
C TYR A 50 9.20 12.06 -5.11
N ARG A 51 9.36 10.75 -5.32
CA ARG A 51 8.77 9.97 -6.42
C ARG A 51 8.25 8.63 -5.89
N THR A 52 7.15 8.16 -6.45
CA THR A 52 6.59 6.84 -6.16
C THR A 52 6.95 5.83 -7.25
N PHE A 53 7.14 4.59 -6.84
CA PHE A 53 7.42 3.47 -7.71
C PHE A 53 6.58 2.28 -7.24
N CYS A 54 5.73 1.76 -8.11
CA CYS A 54 4.90 0.59 -7.83
C CYS A 54 5.42 -0.62 -8.61
N ASN A 55 5.14 -1.83 -8.12
CA ASN A 55 5.44 -3.09 -8.81
C ASN A 55 6.94 -3.24 -9.16
N ILE A 56 7.79 -3.02 -8.16
CA ILE A 56 9.26 -3.13 -8.29
C ILE A 56 9.69 -4.58 -8.09
N TYR A 57 10.49 -5.10 -9.02
CA TYR A 57 10.98 -6.47 -8.98
C TYR A 57 12.48 -6.49 -8.72
N VAL A 58 12.88 -7.07 -7.58
CA VAL A 58 14.29 -7.18 -7.19
C VAL A 58 14.71 -8.64 -6.96
N PRO A 59 15.92 -9.04 -7.37
CA PRO A 59 16.47 -10.34 -7.04
C PRO A 59 16.64 -10.48 -5.52
N HIS A 60 16.16 -11.59 -4.96
CA HIS A 60 16.32 -11.93 -3.55
C HIS A 60 16.44 -13.45 -3.38
N ARG A 61 17.59 -13.90 -2.85
CA ARG A 61 17.88 -15.32 -2.51
C ARG A 61 17.55 -16.30 -3.65
N GLY A 62 17.97 -15.96 -4.87
CA GLY A 62 17.76 -16.78 -6.08
C GLY A 62 16.34 -16.76 -6.65
N ARG A 63 15.46 -15.88 -6.14
CA ARG A 63 14.10 -15.63 -6.66
C ARG A 63 13.90 -14.15 -6.93
N MET A 64 12.78 -13.77 -7.52
CA MET A 64 12.36 -12.37 -7.61
C MET A 64 11.40 -12.05 -6.47
N ALA A 65 11.64 -10.95 -5.76
CA ALA A 65 10.69 -10.35 -4.83
C ALA A 65 9.95 -9.22 -5.54
N GLU A 66 8.63 -9.20 -5.40
CA GLU A 66 7.76 -8.10 -5.81
C GLU A 66 7.58 -7.16 -4.62
N ILE A 67 7.74 -5.87 -4.87
CA ILE A 67 7.60 -4.81 -3.88
C ILE A 67 6.47 -3.89 -4.34
N ASP A 68 5.45 -3.82 -3.51
CA ASP A 68 4.18 -3.14 -3.77
C ASP A 68 4.38 -1.67 -4.17
N VAL A 69 4.85 -0.85 -3.21
CA VAL A 69 5.04 0.59 -3.40
C VAL A 69 6.29 1.07 -2.68
N ILE A 70 7.09 1.88 -3.35
CA ILE A 70 8.26 2.58 -2.80
C ILE A 70 8.04 4.08 -2.99
N MET A 71 8.26 4.86 -1.93
CA MET A 71 8.40 6.30 -2.03
C MET A 71 9.87 6.66 -1.79
N LEU A 72 10.56 7.09 -2.85
CA LEU A 72 11.87 7.72 -2.74
C LEU A 72 11.64 9.19 -2.38
N HIS A 73 12.13 9.62 -1.22
CA HIS A 73 12.08 11.01 -0.76
C HIS A 73 13.50 11.49 -0.50
N GLU A 74 13.77 12.79 -0.57
CA GLU A 74 15.08 13.39 -0.19
C GLU A 74 15.51 13.09 1.26
N LYS A 75 14.62 12.52 2.09
CA LYS A 75 14.81 12.21 3.53
C LYS A 75 14.78 10.70 3.84
N GLY A 76 14.72 9.87 2.81
CA GLY A 76 14.72 8.41 2.96
C GLY A 76 13.92 7.67 1.91
N ILE A 77 14.03 6.35 1.93
CA ILE A 77 13.28 5.43 1.08
C ILE A 77 12.23 4.72 1.94
N PHE A 78 10.96 5.00 1.67
CA PHE A 78 9.85 4.41 2.41
C PHE A 78 9.28 3.26 1.60
N VAL A 79 9.40 2.04 2.13
CA VAL A 79 8.94 0.81 1.46
C VAL A 79 7.61 0.41 2.09
N PHE A 80 6.54 0.43 1.28
CA PHE A 80 5.20 0.14 1.74
C PHE A 80 4.84 -1.31 1.45
N GLU A 81 4.31 -2.00 2.46
CA GLU A 81 3.74 -3.35 2.35
C GLU A 81 2.22 -3.24 2.53
N SER A 82 1.45 -3.48 1.47
CA SER A 82 -0.01 -3.27 1.45
C SER A 82 -0.74 -4.58 1.76
N LYS A 83 -1.46 -4.60 2.88
CA LYS A 83 -2.26 -5.75 3.33
C LYS A 83 -3.75 -5.44 3.27
N ASN A 84 -4.43 -5.98 2.26
CA ASN A 84 -5.86 -5.75 2.06
C ASN A 84 -6.77 -6.69 2.88
N TYR A 85 -6.55 -6.78 4.19
CA TYR A 85 -7.37 -7.57 5.10
C TYR A 85 -8.57 -6.78 5.66
N SER A 86 -9.60 -7.50 6.10
CA SER A 86 -10.69 -6.97 6.92
C SER A 86 -10.82 -7.75 8.22
N GLY A 87 -11.55 -7.20 9.20
CA GLY A 87 -11.69 -7.83 10.52
C GLY A 87 -10.55 -7.51 11.48
N TRP A 88 -10.37 -8.29 12.53
CA TRP A 88 -9.37 -8.02 13.56
C TRP A 88 -8.00 -8.58 13.18
N ILE A 89 -6.96 -7.77 13.36
CA ILE A 89 -5.56 -8.15 13.12
C ILE A 89 -4.83 -8.35 14.44
N PHE A 90 -4.12 -9.47 14.52
CA PHE A 90 -3.30 -9.86 15.66
C PHE A 90 -1.93 -10.36 15.18
N GLY A 91 -0.88 -9.94 15.87
CA GLY A 91 0.47 -10.38 15.58
C GLY A 91 1.52 -9.70 16.44
N SER A 92 2.72 -10.21 16.37
CA SER A 92 3.91 -9.64 17.01
C SER A 92 5.09 -9.76 16.07
N GLU A 93 6.14 -8.98 16.32
CA GLU A 93 7.36 -9.02 15.49
C GLU A 93 8.01 -10.41 15.47
N ASN A 94 8.00 -11.11 16.62
CA ASN A 94 8.68 -12.40 16.75
C ASN A 94 7.99 -13.53 16.00
N GLN A 95 6.67 -13.43 15.78
CA GLN A 95 5.90 -14.47 15.08
C GLN A 95 6.22 -14.53 13.58
N THR A 96 6.26 -15.73 13.01
CA THR A 96 6.42 -15.91 11.56
C THR A 96 5.14 -15.60 10.80
N GLN A 97 3.98 -15.83 11.42
CA GLN A 97 2.67 -15.56 10.84
C GLN A 97 1.83 -14.72 11.79
N TRP A 98 1.05 -13.81 11.22
CA TRP A 98 0.01 -13.05 11.90
C TRP A 98 -1.36 -13.67 11.62
N THR A 99 -2.37 -13.19 12.33
CA THR A 99 -3.74 -13.70 12.22
C THR A 99 -4.71 -12.58 11.89
N THR A 100 -5.59 -12.82 10.92
CA THR A 100 -6.80 -12.04 10.69
C THR A 100 -8.02 -12.85 11.09
N SER A 101 -9.06 -12.19 11.59
CA SER A 101 -10.26 -12.83 12.11
C SER A 101 -11.49 -11.96 11.86
N GLN A 102 -12.51 -12.52 11.18
CA GLN A 102 -13.78 -11.83 10.95
C GLN A 102 -14.78 -12.01 12.10
N SER A 103 -14.58 -13.06 12.88
CA SER A 103 -15.33 -13.43 14.08
C SER A 103 -14.39 -14.25 14.99
N SER A 104 -14.77 -14.45 16.25
CA SER A 104 -14.02 -15.30 17.19
C SER A 104 -13.72 -16.71 16.67
N SER A 105 -14.57 -17.25 15.79
CA SER A 105 -14.49 -18.60 15.22
C SER A 105 -13.70 -18.70 13.92
N THR A 106 -13.68 -17.67 13.08
CA THR A 106 -13.02 -17.72 11.76
C THR A 106 -11.67 -17.00 11.82
N LYS A 107 -10.57 -17.75 11.72
CA LYS A 107 -9.19 -17.24 11.75
C LYS A 107 -8.43 -17.67 10.51
N HIS A 108 -7.74 -16.73 9.88
CA HIS A 108 -6.81 -16.98 8.79
C HIS A 108 -5.42 -16.48 9.18
N ARG A 109 -4.40 -17.27 8.86
CA ARG A 109 -3.01 -16.88 9.07
C ARG A 109 -2.42 -16.31 7.79
N PHE A 110 -1.53 -15.36 7.94
CA PHE A 110 -0.76 -14.78 6.85
C PHE A 110 0.66 -14.49 7.32
N TYR A 111 1.62 -14.48 6.40
CA TYR A 111 3.02 -14.20 6.71
C TYR A 111 3.18 -12.83 7.36
N ASN A 112 4.09 -12.74 8.33
CA ASN A 112 4.30 -11.51 9.08
C ASN A 112 4.77 -10.36 8.14
N PRO A 113 3.99 -9.28 8.01
CA PRO A 113 4.29 -8.20 7.07
C PRO A 113 5.53 -7.40 7.45
N ILE A 114 5.90 -7.33 8.74
CA ILE A 114 7.17 -6.71 9.18
C ILE A 114 8.34 -7.50 8.63
N LYS A 115 8.30 -8.84 8.76
CA LYS A 115 9.38 -9.73 8.28
C LYS A 115 9.43 -9.75 6.76
N GLN A 116 8.28 -9.69 6.10
CA GLN A 116 8.18 -9.60 4.65
C GLN A 116 8.87 -8.33 4.16
N ASN A 117 8.44 -7.17 4.67
CA ASN A 117 8.97 -5.90 4.21
C ASN A 117 10.45 -5.70 4.59
N ARG A 118 10.90 -6.27 5.72
CA ARG A 118 12.33 -6.32 6.05
C ARG A 118 13.15 -7.06 5.00
N SER A 119 12.63 -8.17 4.47
CA SER A 119 13.30 -8.94 3.40
C SER A 119 13.31 -8.17 2.07
N HIS A 120 12.24 -7.41 1.79
CA HIS A 120 12.19 -6.49 0.64
C HIS A 120 13.22 -5.36 0.75
N ILE A 121 13.32 -4.71 1.91
CA ILE A 121 14.34 -3.70 2.19
C ILE A 121 15.75 -4.28 2.06
N GLU A 122 16.00 -5.51 2.52
CA GLU A 122 17.29 -6.17 2.34
C GLU A 122 17.65 -6.35 0.85
N ALA A 123 16.68 -6.78 0.04
CA ALA A 123 16.87 -6.91 -1.40
C ALA A 123 17.11 -5.54 -2.07
N LEU A 124 16.35 -4.51 -1.69
CA LEU A 124 16.49 -3.15 -2.22
C LEU A 124 17.81 -2.51 -1.81
N ALA A 125 18.21 -2.59 -0.54
CA ALA A 125 19.46 -2.03 -0.05
C ALA A 125 20.66 -2.61 -0.81
N SER A 126 20.68 -3.94 -0.99
CA SER A 126 21.70 -4.61 -1.80
C SER A 126 21.60 -4.24 -3.28
N GLY A 127 20.38 -4.22 -3.83
CA GLY A 127 20.14 -3.94 -5.24
C GLY A 127 20.43 -2.50 -5.62
N LEU A 128 20.23 -1.55 -4.70
CA LEU A 128 20.45 -0.11 -4.91
C LEU A 128 21.85 0.34 -4.47
N GLU A 129 22.56 -0.47 -3.68
CA GLU A 129 23.83 -0.11 -3.02
C GLU A 129 23.66 1.08 -2.06
N ILE A 130 22.64 0.99 -1.20
CA ILE A 130 22.29 2.02 -0.21
C ILE A 130 22.20 1.36 1.17
N ASP A 131 22.69 2.06 2.19
CA ASP A 131 22.61 1.58 3.56
C ASP A 131 21.17 1.42 4.04
N ARG A 132 20.94 0.38 4.84
CA ARG A 132 19.60 0.02 5.35
C ARG A 132 18.98 1.11 6.22
N GLU A 133 19.79 1.96 6.84
CA GLU A 133 19.35 3.07 7.69
C GLU A 133 18.60 4.16 6.90
N SER A 134 18.85 4.26 5.60
CA SER A 134 18.13 5.15 4.70
C SER A 134 16.71 4.65 4.36
N PHE A 135 16.33 3.45 4.82
CA PHE A 135 15.02 2.86 4.56
C PHE A 135 14.11 2.91 5.79
N HIS A 136 12.80 3.07 5.55
CA HIS A 136 11.77 2.92 6.57
C HIS A 136 10.67 1.99 6.09
N SER A 137 10.31 0.99 6.88
CA SER A 137 9.25 0.04 6.55
C SER A 137 7.87 0.60 6.93
N VAL A 138 6.95 0.72 5.98
CA VAL A 138 5.57 1.15 6.25
C VAL A 138 4.60 0.01 5.94
N ILE A 139 4.04 -0.62 6.97
CA ILE A 139 3.03 -1.67 6.81
C ILE A 139 1.66 -1.03 6.82
N VAL A 140 0.93 -1.18 5.71
CA VAL A 140 -0.36 -0.53 5.48
C VAL A 140 -1.46 -1.58 5.44
N PHE A 141 -2.35 -1.55 6.42
CA PHE A 141 -3.58 -2.34 6.37
C PHE A 141 -4.74 -1.54 5.80
N SER A 142 -5.73 -2.21 5.19
CA SER A 142 -6.99 -1.53 4.85
C SER A 142 -7.74 -1.07 6.11
N GLU A 143 -8.44 0.05 5.98
CA GLU A 143 -9.45 0.63 6.88
C GLU A 143 -10.45 -0.41 7.39
N ARG A 144 -10.71 -1.45 6.59
CA ARG A 144 -11.70 -2.49 6.87
C ARG A 144 -11.29 -3.44 7.98
N CYS A 145 -10.05 -3.32 8.45
CA CYS A 145 -9.56 -4.06 9.60
C CYS A 145 -9.60 -3.21 10.88
N GLU A 146 -9.38 -3.84 12.02
CA GLU A 146 -9.07 -3.17 13.28
C GLU A 146 -7.80 -3.81 13.85
N LEU A 147 -6.80 -2.99 14.14
CA LEU A 147 -5.53 -3.44 14.69
C LEU A 147 -5.69 -3.66 16.20
N LYS A 148 -5.87 -4.93 16.63
CA LYS A 148 -6.20 -5.25 18.03
C LYS A 148 -4.97 -5.47 18.91
N LYS A 149 -4.07 -6.35 18.48
CA LYS A 149 -2.81 -6.65 19.19
C LYS A 149 -1.71 -6.72 18.15
N VAL A 150 -1.14 -5.57 17.81
CA VAL A 150 0.00 -5.44 16.89
C VAL A 150 1.12 -4.68 17.59
N PRO A 151 2.39 -4.83 17.16
CA PRO A 151 3.49 -4.05 17.70
C PRO A 151 3.26 -2.55 17.60
N GLN A 152 3.87 -1.80 18.50
CA GLN A 152 3.96 -0.34 18.38
C GLN A 152 4.94 0.05 17.27
N ASN A 153 4.79 1.27 16.77
CA ASN A 153 5.71 1.83 15.77
C ASN A 153 7.10 2.02 16.39
N THR A 154 8.12 1.87 15.56
CA THR A 154 9.53 2.04 15.93
C THR A 154 10.22 2.97 14.94
N GLU A 155 11.50 3.24 15.15
CA GLU A 155 12.33 4.01 14.20
C GLU A 155 12.50 3.28 12.86
N SER A 156 12.38 1.94 12.84
CA SER A 156 12.60 1.12 11.65
C SER A 156 11.32 0.76 10.88
N PHE A 157 10.17 0.76 11.56
CA PHE A 157 8.90 0.45 10.92
C PHE A 157 7.70 1.15 11.55
N THR A 158 6.68 1.39 10.73
CA THR A 158 5.38 1.91 11.14
C THR A 158 4.27 0.99 10.64
N ILE A 159 3.28 0.71 11.47
CA ILE A 159 2.05 -0.02 11.11
C ILE A 159 0.89 0.96 11.15
N ILE A 160 0.16 1.07 10.05
CA ILE A 160 -0.97 1.98 9.91
C ILE A 160 -2.13 1.34 9.18
N GLN A 161 -3.29 1.97 9.29
CA GLN A 161 -4.36 1.78 8.32
C GLN A 161 -4.24 2.84 7.21
N ARG A 162 -4.63 2.48 5.98
CA ARG A 162 -4.35 3.27 4.76
C ARG A 162 -4.90 4.70 4.81
N GLN A 163 -6.04 4.96 5.46
CA GLN A 163 -6.55 6.32 5.62
C GLN A 163 -5.61 7.25 6.41
N HIS A 164 -4.62 6.71 7.11
CA HIS A 164 -3.63 7.47 7.87
C HIS A 164 -2.29 7.64 7.15
N THR A 165 -2.12 7.13 5.93
CA THR A 165 -0.85 7.17 5.17
C THR A 165 -0.27 8.59 5.10
N VAL A 166 -1.03 9.56 4.57
CA VAL A 166 -0.55 10.93 4.36
C VAL A 166 -0.15 11.61 5.66
N ARG A 167 -0.99 11.51 6.70
CA ARG A 167 -0.70 12.10 8.01
C ARG A 167 0.56 11.50 8.62
N THR A 168 0.70 10.18 8.52
CA THR A 168 1.86 9.45 9.05
C THR A 168 3.12 9.86 8.31
N MET A 169 3.06 9.99 6.98
CA MET A 169 4.20 10.46 6.20
C MET A 169 4.63 11.87 6.59
N LYS A 170 3.69 12.81 6.78
CA LYS A 170 4.01 14.16 7.27
C LYS A 170 4.79 14.12 8.59
N MET A 171 4.30 13.36 9.57
CA MET A 171 4.96 13.21 10.87
C MET A 171 6.35 12.56 10.77
N LEU A 172 6.51 11.53 9.92
CA LEU A 172 7.80 10.86 9.72
C LEU A 172 8.82 11.79 9.03
N LEU A 173 8.36 12.62 8.08
CA LEU A 173 9.23 13.53 7.33
C LEU A 173 9.61 14.78 8.13
N GLU A 174 8.77 15.23 9.05
CA GLU A 174 9.06 16.34 9.97
C GLU A 174 10.22 16.02 10.92
N SER A 175 10.37 14.75 11.31
CA SER A 175 11.40 14.29 12.26
C SER A 175 12.70 13.80 11.61
N ARG A 176 12.84 13.91 10.29
CA ARG A 176 14.00 13.40 9.53
C ARG A 176 14.77 14.53 8.86
N ASP A 177 16.07 14.35 8.77
CA ASP A 177 16.96 15.20 7.97
C ASP A 177 17.00 14.74 6.51
N ILE A 178 17.47 15.62 5.63
CA ILE A 178 17.74 15.28 4.22
C ILE A 178 18.92 14.31 4.18
N CYS A 179 18.75 13.18 3.48
CA CYS A 179 19.76 12.13 3.35
C CYS A 179 20.14 11.82 1.89
N PHE A 180 19.45 12.42 0.91
CA PHE A 180 19.82 12.35 -0.50
C PHE A 180 19.92 13.75 -1.08
N ASP A 181 21.09 14.09 -1.62
CA ASP A 181 21.19 15.24 -2.51
C ASP A 181 20.51 14.98 -3.86
N ASP A 182 20.42 16.01 -4.71
CA ASP A 182 19.75 15.90 -6.00
C ASP A 182 20.37 14.85 -6.93
N ALA A 183 21.70 14.69 -6.94
CA ALA A 183 22.38 13.74 -7.79
C ALA A 183 22.17 12.30 -7.31
N GLN A 184 22.25 12.08 -5.99
CA GLN A 184 21.93 10.81 -5.35
C GLN A 184 20.46 10.44 -5.60
N PHE A 185 19.54 11.38 -5.40
CA PHE A 185 18.11 11.18 -5.64
C PHE A 185 17.85 10.70 -7.08
N GLU A 186 18.40 11.38 -8.09
CA GLU A 186 18.22 10.98 -9.49
C GLU A 186 18.85 9.63 -9.80
N LYS A 187 20.03 9.33 -9.24
CA LYS A 187 20.70 8.04 -9.43
C LYS A 187 19.84 6.90 -8.89
N VAL A 188 19.28 7.05 -7.68
CA VAL A 188 18.41 6.04 -7.07
C VAL A 188 17.11 5.90 -7.86
N ALA A 189 16.50 7.02 -8.26
CA ALA A 189 15.28 7.00 -9.06
C ALA A 189 15.48 6.27 -10.39
N ALA A 190 16.57 6.56 -11.12
CA ALA A 190 16.89 5.91 -12.38
C ALA A 190 17.07 4.40 -12.19
N LYS A 191 17.75 3.97 -11.11
CA LYS A 191 17.93 2.55 -10.80
C LYS A 191 16.60 1.86 -10.48
N LEU A 192 15.72 2.51 -9.72
CA LEU A 192 14.36 2.02 -9.45
C LEU A 192 13.51 1.92 -10.73
N GLU A 193 13.61 2.86 -11.66
CA GLU A 193 12.90 2.76 -12.94
C GLU A 193 13.30 1.51 -13.74
N THR A 194 14.58 1.13 -13.73
CA THR A 194 15.03 -0.11 -14.40
C THR A 194 14.48 -1.40 -13.77
N MET A 195 13.98 -1.32 -12.54
CA MET A 195 13.42 -2.46 -11.79
C MET A 195 11.89 -2.58 -11.93
N LYS A 196 11.22 -1.62 -12.59
CA LYS A 196 9.78 -1.71 -12.89
C LYS A 196 9.51 -2.75 -13.98
N LYS A 197 8.38 -3.43 -13.88
CA LYS A 197 7.87 -4.32 -14.93
C LYS A 197 6.83 -3.58 -15.78
N THR A 198 7.00 -3.55 -17.09
CA THR A 198 6.35 -2.53 -17.93
C THR A 198 4.96 -2.81 -18.50
N ASP A 199 4.45 -4.05 -18.61
CA ASP A 199 3.58 -4.25 -19.79
C ASP A 199 2.05 -4.36 -19.57
N ASP A 200 1.52 -4.42 -18.34
CA ASP A 200 0.04 -4.53 -18.11
C ASP A 200 -0.51 -3.77 -16.89
N VAL A 201 0.37 -3.33 -15.99
CA VAL A 201 -0.01 -2.71 -14.70
C VAL A 201 -0.44 -1.25 -14.89
N ALA A 202 0.23 -0.51 -15.79
CA ALA A 202 -0.02 0.92 -16.00
C ALA A 202 -1.43 1.23 -16.51
N ALA A 203 -2.00 0.39 -17.39
CA ALA A 203 -3.36 0.58 -17.90
C ALA A 203 -4.42 0.42 -16.79
N LYS A 204 -4.27 -0.61 -15.94
CA LYS A 204 -5.14 -0.82 -14.77
C LYS A 204 -5.02 0.31 -13.76
N HIS A 205 -3.80 0.81 -13.52
CA HIS A 205 -3.57 1.95 -12.64
C HIS A 205 -4.37 3.17 -13.10
N LEU A 206 -4.25 3.53 -14.37
CA LEU A 206 -4.95 4.68 -14.94
C LEU A 206 -6.47 4.55 -14.80
N GLU A 207 -7.01 3.37 -15.06
CA GLU A 207 -8.44 3.06 -14.94
C GLU A 207 -8.94 3.23 -13.49
N VAL A 208 -8.19 2.71 -12.51
CA VAL A 208 -8.53 2.87 -11.08
C VAL A 208 -8.49 4.34 -10.67
N VAL A 209 -7.47 5.08 -11.08
CA VAL A 209 -7.34 6.53 -10.76
C VAL A 209 -8.50 7.32 -11.37
N GLN A 210 -8.86 7.05 -12.63
CA GLN A 210 -10.01 7.68 -13.29
C GLN A 210 -11.32 7.38 -12.55
N ALA A 211 -11.53 6.14 -12.13
CA ALA A 211 -12.72 5.75 -11.36
C ALA A 211 -12.78 6.42 -9.97
N ILE A 212 -11.64 6.62 -9.31
CA ILE A 212 -11.57 7.40 -8.06
C ILE A 212 -11.93 8.86 -8.30
N GLN A 213 -11.37 9.48 -9.34
CA GLN A 213 -11.63 10.88 -9.69
C GLN A 213 -13.08 11.12 -10.11
N ALA A 214 -13.68 10.17 -10.81
CA ALA A 214 -15.11 10.15 -11.13
C ALA A 214 -16.00 9.93 -9.90
N GLY A 215 -15.40 9.63 -8.74
CA GLY A 215 -16.09 9.34 -7.49
C GLY A 215 -16.93 8.07 -7.56
N GLN A 216 -16.52 7.10 -8.37
CA GLN A 216 -17.10 5.76 -8.46
C GLN A 216 -16.41 4.79 -7.50
N VAL A 217 -15.11 4.99 -7.26
CA VAL A 217 -14.28 4.16 -6.38
C VAL A 217 -13.84 4.96 -5.16
N CYS A 218 -13.93 4.33 -3.98
CA CYS A 218 -13.50 4.90 -2.73
C CYS A 218 -11.95 5.00 -2.69
N PRO A 219 -11.38 6.19 -2.47
CA PRO A 219 -9.92 6.38 -2.40
C PRO A 219 -9.30 5.79 -1.13
N TRP A 220 -10.10 5.31 -0.18
CA TRP A 220 -9.58 4.68 1.03
C TRP A 220 -9.50 3.16 0.87
N CYS A 221 -10.60 2.50 0.50
CA CYS A 221 -10.63 1.03 0.50
C CYS A 221 -10.81 0.39 -0.88
N GLY A 222 -11.01 1.17 -1.95
CA GLY A 222 -11.26 0.67 -3.31
C GLY A 222 -12.68 0.15 -3.55
N GLY A 223 -13.56 0.20 -2.55
CA GLY A 223 -14.97 -0.17 -2.70
C GLY A 223 -15.76 0.88 -3.48
N GLU A 224 -16.93 0.51 -4.01
CA GLU A 224 -17.81 1.44 -4.74
C GLU A 224 -18.27 2.60 -3.85
N LEU A 225 -18.37 3.80 -4.42
CA LEU A 225 -19.03 4.96 -3.82
C LEU A 225 -20.48 5.03 -4.28
N VAL A 226 -21.40 4.97 -3.33
CA VAL A 226 -22.83 5.01 -3.57
C VAL A 226 -23.44 6.30 -3.03
N GLU A 227 -24.49 6.80 -3.68
CA GLU A 227 -25.23 7.95 -3.16
C GLU A 227 -26.00 7.57 -1.90
N ARG A 228 -25.97 8.46 -0.91
CA ARG A 228 -26.63 8.33 0.38
C ARG A 228 -27.23 9.66 0.78
N ASN A 229 -28.34 9.59 1.52
CA ASN A 229 -28.99 10.77 2.07
C ASN A 229 -28.58 10.96 3.53
N GLY A 230 -28.08 12.15 3.86
CA GLY A 230 -27.71 12.55 5.22
C GLY A 230 -28.50 13.76 5.67
N ARG A 231 -28.28 14.18 6.92
CA ARG A 231 -28.93 15.38 7.49
C ARG A 231 -28.67 16.65 6.68
N ASN A 232 -27.50 16.73 6.04
CA ASN A 232 -27.05 17.89 5.27
C ASN A 232 -27.25 17.72 3.75
N GLY A 233 -28.15 16.81 3.33
CA GLY A 233 -28.40 16.49 1.94
C GLY A 233 -27.68 15.24 1.44
N THR A 234 -27.69 15.06 0.12
CA THR A 234 -27.14 13.88 -0.55
C THR A 234 -25.61 13.95 -0.62
N PHE A 235 -24.95 12.83 -0.35
CA PHE A 235 -23.50 12.69 -0.41
C PHE A 235 -23.14 11.31 -0.97
N ARG A 236 -21.88 11.13 -1.40
CA ARG A 236 -21.36 9.80 -1.74
C ARG A 236 -20.72 9.16 -0.52
N GLY A 237 -21.16 7.97 -0.15
CA GLY A 237 -20.58 7.17 0.93
C GLY A 237 -20.04 5.86 0.40
N CYS A 238 -18.97 5.35 1.02
CA CYS A 238 -18.45 4.04 0.65
C CYS A 238 -19.50 2.94 0.89
N SER A 239 -19.68 2.05 -0.08
CA SER A 239 -20.48 0.82 0.03
C SER A 239 -20.05 -0.07 1.21
N GLY A 240 -18.75 -0.05 1.56
CA GLY A 240 -18.17 -0.79 2.67
C GLY A 240 -18.46 -0.27 4.09
N PHE A 241 -19.37 0.70 4.26
CA PHE A 241 -19.83 1.15 5.58
C PHE A 241 -20.45 -0.03 6.38
N PRO A 242 -20.22 -0.15 7.71
CA PRO A 242 -19.52 0.78 8.60
C PRO A 242 -18.00 0.61 8.67
N LYS A 243 -17.42 -0.36 7.94
CA LYS A 243 -15.99 -0.69 7.98
C LYS A 243 -15.12 0.32 7.22
N CYS A 244 -15.65 0.96 6.19
CA CYS A 244 -15.05 2.14 5.57
C CYS A 244 -16.03 3.32 5.70
N ARG A 245 -15.57 4.41 6.31
CA ARG A 245 -16.38 5.60 6.61
C ARG A 245 -16.09 6.78 5.69
N TYR A 246 -15.44 6.53 4.56
CA TYR A 246 -15.19 7.57 3.57
C TYR A 246 -16.50 8.17 3.06
N THR A 247 -16.52 9.49 2.96
CA THR A 247 -17.61 10.26 2.38
C THR A 247 -17.06 11.37 1.49
N ALA A 248 -17.75 11.67 0.40
CA ALA A 248 -17.47 12.79 -0.48
C ALA A 248 -18.74 13.57 -0.78
N LYS A 249 -18.61 14.87 -1.02
CA LYS A 249 -19.72 15.69 -1.52
C LYS A 249 -20.04 15.30 -2.96
N ILE A 250 -21.31 15.32 -3.33
CA ILE A 250 -21.71 15.26 -4.74
C ILE A 250 -21.38 16.64 -5.33
N LYS A 251 -20.67 16.65 -6.46
CA LYS A 251 -20.37 17.87 -7.22
C LYS A 251 -21.59 18.31 -8.01
#